data_AF-A0A9D8UEA1-F1
#
_entry.id   AF-A0A9D8UEA1-F1
#
_cell.length_a   1.000
_cell.length_b   1.000
_cell.length_c   1.000
_cell.angle_alpha   90.00
_cell.angle_beta   90.00
_cell.angle_gamma   90.00
#
_symmetry.space_group_name_H-M   'P 1'
#
loop_
_entity.id
_entity.type
_entity.pdbx_description
1 polymer ?
#
loop_
_entity_poly.entity_id
_entity_poly.type
_entity_poly.pdbx_seq_one_letter_code
_entity_poly.pdbx_strand_id
1 'polypeptide(L)'
;MSKQEVLSWTSLATSTSVLVFYILINFGWPDIIPDYSARAVKIFFNVFWIAVIIEIIVEISEGNKKVQKDERDFIIEAKGLKVGYSILVIALMIALVQVFITNLTQNYVPDLPFTLELSTIFHFLFLALFSASAAKRAVMIYNYRKDY
;
A
#
# COMPACT_ATOMS: atom_id res chain seq x y z
N MET A 1 -23.26 8.70 1.26
CA MET A 1 -21.81 8.46 1.15
C MET A 1 -21.16 9.72 0.58
N SER A 2 -20.26 10.37 1.32
CA SER A 2 -19.61 11.61 0.85
C SER A 2 -18.62 11.30 -0.29
N LYS A 3 -18.29 12.29 -1.13
CA LYS A 3 -17.27 12.10 -2.18
C LYS A 3 -15.92 11.66 -1.59
N GLN A 4 -15.53 12.20 -0.43
CA GLN A 4 -14.29 11.80 0.26
C GLN A 4 -14.34 10.36 0.80
N GLU A 5 -15.51 9.89 1.23
CA GLU A 5 -15.68 8.50 1.64
C GLU A 5 -15.49 7.56 0.44
N VAL A 6 -16.12 7.87 -0.70
CA VAL A 6 -15.95 7.08 -1.93
C VAL A 6 -14.49 7.04 -2.37
N LEU A 7 -13.80 8.19 -2.38
CA LEU A 7 -12.37 8.27 -2.67
C LEU A 7 -11.51 7.45 -1.71
N SER A 8 -11.92 7.36 -0.44
CA SER A 8 -11.22 6.53 0.55
C SER A 8 -11.40 5.05 0.27
N TRP A 9 -12.59 4.62 -0.15
CA TRP A 9 -12.86 3.23 -0.57
C TRP A 9 -12.11 2.84 -1.83
N THR A 10 -12.11 3.68 -2.86
CA THR A 10 -11.35 3.39 -4.09
C THR A 10 -9.86 3.34 -3.79
N SER A 11 -9.33 4.28 -3.00
CA SER A 11 -7.92 4.26 -2.57
C SER A 11 -7.55 3.02 -1.76
N LEU A 12 -8.46 2.54 -0.90
CA LEU A 12 -8.25 1.31 -0.13
C LEU A 12 -8.20 0.10 -1.06
N ALA A 13 -9.15 0.00 -1.99
CA ALA A 13 -9.21 -1.08 -2.97
C ALA A 13 -7.92 -1.11 -3.82
N THR A 14 -7.47 0.05 -4.32
CA THR A 14 -6.24 0.15 -5.10
C THR A 14 -5.01 -0.25 -4.29
N SER A 15 -4.84 0.31 -3.08
CA SER A 15 -3.68 -0.01 -2.23
C SER A 15 -3.63 -1.50 -1.87
N THR A 16 -4.78 -2.09 -1.57
CA THR A 16 -4.90 -3.51 -1.25
C THR A 16 -4.64 -4.38 -2.48
N SER A 17 -5.15 -3.99 -3.65
CA SER A 17 -4.95 -4.72 -4.90
C SER A 17 -3.47 -4.74 -5.30
N VAL A 18 -2.77 -3.61 -5.17
CA VAL A 18 -1.33 -3.53 -5.43
C VAL A 18 -0.56 -4.40 -4.44
N LEU A 19 -0.92 -4.37 -3.15
CA LEU A 19 -0.28 -5.20 -2.14
C LEU A 19 -0.45 -6.71 -2.43
N VAL A 20 -1.67 -7.16 -2.71
CA VAL A 20 -1.97 -8.55 -3.06
C VAL A 20 -1.21 -8.96 -4.32
N PHE A 21 -1.28 -8.14 -5.37
CA PHE A 21 -0.60 -8.41 -6.63
C PHE A 21 0.92 -8.50 -6.47
N TYR A 22 1.50 -7.59 -5.68
CA TYR A 22 2.93 -7.60 -5.39
C TYR A 22 3.36 -8.86 -4.64
N ILE A 23 2.59 -9.29 -3.64
CA ILE A 23 2.85 -10.52 -2.89
C ILE A 23 2.83 -11.71 -3.85
N LEU A 24 1.78 -11.84 -4.66
CA LEU A 24 1.62 -12.98 -5.57
C LEU A 24 2.73 -13.06 -6.63
N ILE A 25 3.22 -11.92 -7.11
CA ILE A 25 4.31 -11.90 -8.11
C ILE A 25 5.66 -12.22 -7.50
N ASN A 26 5.99 -11.63 -6.35
CA ASN A 26 7.35 -11.73 -5.80
C ASN A 26 7.53 -12.92 -4.87
N PHE A 27 6.46 -13.38 -4.22
CA PHE A 27 6.49 -14.49 -3.24
C PHE A 27 5.72 -15.72 -3.72
N GLY A 28 5.05 -15.64 -4.88
CA GLY A 28 4.33 -16.76 -5.48
C GLY A 28 2.93 -16.99 -4.88
N TRP A 29 2.29 -18.04 -5.38
CA TRP A 29 1.02 -18.52 -4.85
C TRP A 29 1.26 -19.46 -3.67
N PRO A 30 0.34 -19.50 -2.67
CA PRO A 30 0.37 -20.57 -1.68
C PRO A 30 0.29 -21.94 -2.35
N ASP A 31 1.09 -22.91 -1.90
CA ASP A 31 1.18 -24.27 -2.49
C ASP A 31 -0.16 -25.03 -2.55
N ILE A 32 -1.15 -24.58 -1.79
CA ILE A 32 -2.51 -25.14 -1.74
C ILE A 32 -3.32 -24.79 -3.00
N ILE A 33 -2.91 -23.75 -3.74
CA ILE A 33 -3.63 -23.23 -4.91
C ILE A 33 -2.88 -23.63 -6.19
N PRO A 34 -3.57 -24.16 -7.22
CA PRO A 34 -2.94 -24.43 -8.51
C PRO A 34 -2.28 -23.18 -9.09
N ASP A 35 -1.15 -23.34 -9.78
CA ASP A 35 -0.43 -22.21 -10.37
C ASP A 35 -1.24 -21.55 -11.50
N TYR A 36 -1.82 -20.39 -11.19
CA TYR A 36 -2.53 -19.53 -12.14
C TYR A 36 -1.76 -18.24 -12.44
N SER A 37 -0.48 -18.13 -12.05
CA SER A 37 0.33 -16.91 -12.14
C SER A 37 0.26 -16.24 -13.52
N ALA A 38 0.53 -16.98 -14.60
CA ALA A 38 0.53 -16.44 -15.96
C ALA A 38 -0.84 -15.88 -16.38
N ARG A 39 -1.93 -16.56 -16.01
CA ARG A 39 -3.31 -16.12 -16.31
C ARG A 39 -3.69 -14.91 -15.48
N ALA A 40 -3.33 -14.91 -14.19
CA ALA A 40 -3.60 -13.80 -13.27
C ALA A 40 -2.87 -12.52 -13.68
N VAL A 41 -1.58 -12.60 -14.03
CA VAL A 41 -0.80 -11.45 -14.51
C VAL A 41 -1.42 -10.86 -15.77
N LYS A 42 -1.79 -11.70 -16.75
CA LYS A 42 -2.46 -11.25 -17.98
C LYS A 42 -3.78 -10.54 -17.70
N ILE A 43 -4.63 -11.11 -16.85
CA ILE A 43 -5.91 -10.50 -16.46
C ILE A 43 -5.67 -9.16 -15.75
N PHE A 44 -4.72 -9.11 -14.81
CA PHE A 44 -4.40 -7.90 -14.08
C PHE A 44 -3.97 -6.77 -15.02
N PHE A 45 -3.03 -7.02 -15.93
CA PHE A 45 -2.58 -5.99 -16.88
C PHE A 45 -3.71 -5.53 -17.82
N ASN A 46 -4.56 -6.44 -18.28
CA ASN A 46 -5.71 -6.06 -19.11
C ASN A 46 -6.68 -5.16 -18.35
N VAL A 47 -7.04 -5.53 -17.12
CA VAL A 47 -7.96 -4.74 -16.28
C VAL A 47 -7.32 -3.41 -15.87
N PHE A 48 -6.03 -3.41 -15.55
CA PHE A 48 -5.27 -2.22 -15.19
C PHE A 48 -5.29 -1.19 -16.31
N TRP A 49 -4.99 -1.59 -17.55
CA TRP A 49 -5.02 -0.67 -18.69
C TRP A 49 -6.42 -0.13 -18.98
N ILE A 50 -7.46 -0.96 -18.85
CA ILE A 50 -8.85 -0.51 -18.98
C ILE A 50 -9.18 0.53 -17.91
N ALA A 51 -8.79 0.29 -16.66
CA ALA A 51 -9.01 1.22 -15.56
C ALA A 51 -8.28 2.55 -15.76
N VAL A 52 -7.01 2.52 -16.18
CA VAL A 52 -6.21 3.72 -16.50
C VAL A 52 -6.88 4.55 -17.59
N ILE A 53 -7.35 3.91 -18.67
CA ILE A 53 -8.03 4.61 -19.76
C ILE A 53 -9.32 5.26 -19.26
N ILE A 54 -10.14 4.55 -18.48
CA ILE A 54 -11.36 5.09 -17.89
C ILE A 54 -11.04 6.28 -16.99
N GLU A 55 -10.03 6.18 -16.14
CA GLU A 55 -9.63 7.23 -15.21
C GLU A 55 -9.18 8.50 -15.95
N ILE A 56 -8.39 8.36 -17.02
CA ILE A 56 -8.02 9.50 -17.89
C ILE A 56 -9.26 10.16 -18.51
N ILE A 57 -10.21 9.36 -19.02
CA ILE A 57 -11.45 9.90 -19.63
C ILE A 57 -12.27 10.67 -18.59
N VAL A 58 -12.43 10.11 -17.39
CA VAL A 58 -13.17 10.75 -16.29
C VAL A 58 -12.47 12.05 -15.86
N GLU A 59 -11.16 12.03 -15.68
CA GLU A 59 -10.40 13.21 -15.24
C GLU A 59 -10.50 14.37 -16.24
N ILE A 60 -10.38 14.07 -17.54
CA ILE A 60 -10.59 15.05 -18.62
C ILE A 60 -12.03 15.57 -18.60
N SER A 61 -13.00 14.70 -18.36
CA SER A 61 -14.43 15.06 -18.37
C SER A 61 -14.88 15.88 -17.15
N GLU A 62 -14.26 15.69 -15.97
CA GLU A 62 -14.70 16.33 -14.73
C GLU A 62 -14.13 17.74 -14.51
N GLY A 63 -13.08 18.13 -15.26
CA GLY A 63 -12.58 19.51 -15.34
C GLY A 63 -12.28 20.15 -13.98
N ASN A 64 -11.21 19.74 -13.31
CA ASN A 64 -10.63 20.38 -12.11
C ASN A 64 -11.59 20.76 -10.97
N LYS A 65 -12.78 20.15 -10.88
CA LYS A 65 -13.71 20.36 -9.77
C LYS A 65 -13.16 19.70 -8.51
N LYS A 66 -12.31 20.43 -7.78
CA LYS A 66 -11.82 20.02 -6.47
C LYS A 66 -13.01 19.74 -5.56
N VAL A 67 -13.05 18.54 -4.99
CA VAL A 67 -14.03 18.19 -3.95
C VAL A 67 -13.82 19.17 -2.79
N GLN A 68 -14.82 19.99 -2.48
CA GLN A 68 -14.81 20.82 -1.28
C GLN A 68 -14.75 19.89 -0.06
N LYS A 69 -13.67 20.00 0.71
CA LYS A 69 -13.50 19.30 1.99
C LYS A 69 -14.19 20.10 3.08
N ASP A 70 -15.00 19.44 3.90
CA ASP A 70 -15.53 20.04 5.12
C ASP A 70 -14.51 19.91 6.28
N GLU A 71 -14.76 20.60 7.41
CA GLU A 71 -13.88 20.50 8.59
C GLU A 71 -13.79 19.07 9.13
N ARG A 72 -14.88 18.29 8.99
CA ARG A 72 -14.94 16.90 9.41
C ARG A 72 -13.98 16.02 8.61
N ASP A 73 -13.90 16.22 7.29
CA ASP A 73 -13.02 15.51 6.37
C ASP A 73 -11.56 15.72 6.76
N PHE A 74 -11.18 16.95 7.15
CA PHE A 74 -9.84 17.24 7.64
C PHE A 74 -9.50 16.47 8.92
N ILE A 75 -10.42 16.42 9.88
CA ILE A 75 -10.21 15.69 11.15
C ILE A 75 -10.07 14.19 10.88
N ILE A 76 -10.92 13.63 10.01
CA ILE A 76 -10.88 12.21 9.64
C ILE A 76 -9.59 11.88 8.90
N GLU A 77 -9.18 12.73 7.97
CA GLU A 77 -7.92 12.57 7.24
C GLU A 77 -6.71 12.64 8.17
N ALA A 78 -6.71 13.54 9.16
CA ALA A 78 -5.63 13.63 10.15
C ALA A 78 -5.52 12.35 11.00
N LYS A 79 -6.65 11.77 11.43
CA LYS A 79 -6.66 10.49 12.16
C LYS A 79 -6.08 9.35 11.31
N GLY A 80 -6.50 9.25 10.04
CA GLY A 80 -5.96 8.26 9.12
C GLY A 80 -4.47 8.46 8.85
N LEU A 81 -4.05 9.72 8.65
CA LEU A 81 -2.66 10.09 8.40
C LEU A 81 -1.77 9.71 9.59
N LYS A 82 -2.22 9.95 10.83
CA LYS A 82 -1.49 9.56 12.04
C LYS A 82 -1.16 8.07 12.03
N VAL A 83 -2.13 7.21 11.71
CA VAL A 83 -1.94 5.76 11.67
C VAL A 83 -0.98 5.34 10.54
N GLY A 84 -1.22 5.81 9.31
CA GLY A 84 -0.36 5.47 8.17
C GLY A 84 1.08 5.95 8.37
N TYR A 85 1.25 7.17 8.90
CA TYR A 85 2.56 7.73 9.22
C TYR A 85 3.27 6.90 10.30
N SER A 86 2.60 6.54 11.39
CA SER A 86 3.20 5.71 12.44
C SER A 86 3.67 4.35 11.91
N ILE A 87 2.88 3.68 11.07
CA ILE A 87 3.29 2.41 10.44
C ILE A 87 4.54 2.59 9.60
N LEU A 88 4.57 3.62 8.74
CA LEU A 88 5.72 3.92 7.89
C LEU A 88 6.98 4.24 8.69
N VAL A 89 6.88 5.08 9.71
CA VAL A 89 8.03 5.43 10.57
C VAL A 89 8.55 4.20 11.29
N ILE A 90 7.68 3.38 11.87
CA ILE A 90 8.11 2.15 12.54
C ILE A 90 8.81 1.21 11.55
N ALA A 91 8.23 1.00 10.36
CA ALA A 91 8.85 0.17 9.33
C ALA A 91 10.22 0.72 8.89
N LEU A 92 10.34 2.02 8.64
CA LEU A 92 11.61 2.65 8.30
C LEU A 92 12.66 2.46 9.41
N MET A 93 12.26 2.62 10.67
CA MET A 93 13.16 2.38 11.80
C MET A 93 13.62 0.92 11.86
N ILE A 94 12.72 -0.04 11.65
CA ILE A 94 13.05 -1.47 11.57
C ILE A 94 14.05 -1.72 10.43
N ALA A 95 13.80 -1.17 9.24
CA ALA A 95 14.68 -1.31 8.09
C ALA A 95 16.07 -0.72 8.36
N LEU A 96 16.16 0.46 8.97
CA LEU A 96 17.43 1.10 9.33
C LEU A 96 18.21 0.30 10.37
N VAL A 97 17.53 -0.20 11.41
CA VAL A 97 18.15 -1.07 12.42
C VAL A 97 18.69 -2.33 11.75
N GLN A 98 17.94 -2.92 10.82
CA GLN A 98 18.37 -4.11 10.10
C GLN A 98 19.60 -3.85 9.22
N VAL A 99 19.64 -2.72 8.50
CA VAL A 99 20.83 -2.29 7.73
C VAL A 99 22.03 -2.13 8.65
N PHE A 100 21.84 -1.47 9.80
CA PHE A 100 22.90 -1.25 10.77
C PHE A 100 23.44 -2.58 11.32
N ILE A 101 22.56 -3.50 11.73
CA ILE A 101 22.94 -4.84 12.20
C ILE A 101 23.70 -5.58 11.11
N THR A 102 23.20 -5.58 9.88
CA THR A 102 23.83 -6.28 8.74
C THR A 102 25.25 -5.77 8.48
N ASN A 103 25.45 -4.45 8.47
CA ASN A 103 26.77 -3.85 8.31
C ASN A 103 27.70 -4.16 9.48
N LEU A 104 27.18 -4.13 10.72
CA LEU A 104 27.98 -4.46 11.89
C LEU A 104 28.40 -5.94 11.87
N THR A 105 27.48 -6.85 11.61
CA THR A 105 27.79 -8.29 11.57
C THR A 105 28.75 -8.65 10.46
N GLN A 106 28.60 -8.10 9.25
CA GLN A 106 29.52 -8.39 8.14
C GLN A 106 30.98 -7.99 8.44
N ASN A 107 31.17 -6.93 9.21
CA ASN A 107 32.51 -6.45 9.56
C ASN A 107 33.19 -7.24 10.69
N TYR A 108 32.43 -7.85 11.60
CA TYR A 108 32.97 -8.53 12.79
C TYR A 108 32.81 -10.05 12.77
N VAL A 109 31.78 -10.58 12.11
CA VAL A 109 31.46 -12.02 12.03
C VAL A 109 30.82 -12.33 10.66
N PRO A 110 31.64 -12.57 9.62
CA PRO A 110 31.16 -12.69 8.22
C PRO A 110 30.19 -13.83 7.97
N ASP A 111 30.24 -14.90 8.78
CA ASP A 111 29.46 -16.13 8.57
C ASP A 111 28.11 -16.15 9.31
N LEU A 112 27.67 -15.04 9.90
CA LEU A 112 26.35 -14.97 10.54
C LEU A 112 25.23 -14.84 9.49
N PRO A 113 24.19 -15.69 9.54
CA PRO A 113 23.12 -15.73 8.53
C PRO A 113 22.10 -14.57 8.64
N PHE A 114 22.36 -13.55 9.45
CA PHE A 114 21.45 -12.41 9.64
C PHE A 114 21.60 -11.31 8.59
N THR A 115 22.46 -11.50 7.59
CA THR A 115 22.62 -10.55 6.50
C THR A 115 21.43 -10.64 5.55
N LEU A 116 20.52 -9.67 5.64
CA LEU A 116 19.46 -9.55 4.65
C LEU A 116 20.01 -8.87 3.39
N GLU A 117 19.66 -9.42 2.24
CA GLU A 117 19.93 -8.77 0.96
C GLU A 117 19.17 -7.44 0.86
N LEU A 118 19.75 -6.49 0.12
CA LEU A 118 19.12 -5.20 -0.17
C LEU A 118 17.73 -5.36 -0.83
N SER A 119 17.56 -6.42 -1.63
CA SER A 119 16.29 -6.85 -2.22
C SER A 119 15.20 -7.04 -1.15
N THR A 120 15.52 -7.70 -0.04
CA THR A 120 14.58 -7.98 1.06
C THR A 120 14.11 -6.70 1.74
N ILE A 121 15.02 -5.73 1.92
CA ILE A 121 14.71 -4.42 2.49
C ILE A 121 13.75 -3.66 1.57
N PHE A 122 13.98 -3.71 0.25
CA PHE A 122 13.08 -3.12 -0.72
C PHE A 122 11.68 -3.75 -0.65
N HIS A 123 11.58 -5.08 -0.66
CA HIS A 123 10.29 -5.77 -0.53
C HIS A 123 9.56 -5.38 0.75
N PHE A 124 10.27 -5.35 1.88
CA PHE A 124 9.71 -4.95 3.17
C PHE A 124 9.18 -3.51 3.16
N LEU A 125 9.96 -2.55 2.64
CA LEU A 125 9.54 -1.15 2.55
C LEU A 125 8.37 -0.95 1.59
N PHE A 126 8.34 -1.68 0.47
CA PHE A 126 7.22 -1.67 -0.47
C PHE A 126 5.94 -2.17 0.22
N LEU A 127 6.01 -3.32 0.89
CA LEU A 127 4.87 -3.87 1.64
C LEU A 127 4.42 -2.93 2.76
N ALA A 128 5.36 -2.32 3.49
CA ALA A 128 5.04 -1.35 4.54
C ALA A 128 4.33 -0.11 3.98
N LEU A 129 4.76 0.42 2.84
CA LEU A 129 4.14 1.57 2.19
C LEU A 129 2.68 1.31 1.82
N PHE A 130 2.41 0.22 1.12
CA PHE A 130 1.05 -0.11 0.71
C PHE A 130 0.16 -0.56 1.88
N SER A 131 0.73 -1.22 2.89
CA SER A 131 0.03 -1.54 4.15
C SER A 131 -0.35 -0.28 4.91
N ALA A 132 0.56 0.69 5.03
CA ALA A 132 0.30 1.97 5.67
C ALA A 132 -0.76 2.79 4.92
N SER A 133 -0.73 2.78 3.59
CA SER A 133 -1.77 3.41 2.75
C SER A 133 -3.13 2.75 2.99
N ALA A 134 -3.20 1.42 2.95
CA ALA A 134 -4.43 0.68 3.21
C ALA A 134 -4.95 0.95 4.64
N ALA A 135 -4.09 0.90 5.65
CA ALA A 135 -4.46 1.19 7.05
C ALA A 135 -4.97 2.62 7.22
N LYS A 136 -4.32 3.63 6.61
CA LYS A 136 -4.80 5.02 6.59
C LYS A 136 -6.24 5.08 6.07
N ARG A 137 -6.50 4.46 4.91
CA ARG A 137 -7.83 4.50 4.27
C ARG A 137 -8.88 3.72 5.05
N ALA A 138 -8.52 2.57 5.63
CA ALA A 138 -9.40 1.79 6.50
C ALA A 138 -9.83 2.60 7.74
N VAL A 139 -8.90 3.31 8.38
CA VAL A 139 -9.20 4.19 9.51
C VAL A 139 -10.10 5.36 9.10
N MET A 140 -9.84 5.98 7.94
CA MET A 140 -10.70 7.05 7.42
C MET A 140 -12.14 6.53 7.20
N ILE A 141 -12.30 5.41 6.52
CA ILE A 141 -13.59 4.76 6.27
C ILE A 141 -14.31 4.43 7.57
N TYR A 142 -13.60 3.85 8.54
CA TYR A 142 -14.17 3.54 9.85
C TYR A 142 -14.73 4.80 10.53
N ASN A 143 -13.96 5.90 10.56
CA ASN A 143 -14.43 7.16 11.15
C ASN A 143 -15.55 7.82 10.33
N TYR A 144 -15.56 7.67 8.99
CA TYR A 144 -16.69 8.12 8.19
C TYR A 144 -17.98 7.41 8.59
N ARG A 145 -17.92 6.09 8.82
CA ARG A 145 -19.07 5.26 9.16
C ARG A 145 -19.48 5.26 10.63
N LYS A 146 -18.55 5.59 11.54
CA LYS A 146 -18.81 5.60 12.99
C LYS A 146 -19.88 6.61 13.40
N ASP A 147 -19.94 7.74 12.70
CA ASP A 147 -20.83 8.86 13.04
C ASP A 147 -22.08 8.92 12.12
N TYR A 148 -22.44 7.81 11.48
CA TYR A 148 -23.72 7.63 10.75
C TYR A 148 -24.73 6.83 11.57
#